data_AF-A0A9W5RGI5-F1
#
_entry.id   AF-A0A9W5RGI5-F1
#
_cell.length_a   1.000
_cell.length_b   1.000
_cell.length_c   1.000
_cell.angle_alpha   90.00
_cell.angle_beta   90.00
_cell.angle_gamma   90.00
#
_symmetry.space_group_name_H-M   'P 1'
#
loop_
_entity.id
_entity.type
_entity.pdbx_description
1 polymer ?
#
loop_
_entity_poly.entity_id
_entity_poly.type
_entity_poly.pdbx_seq_one_letter_code
_entity_poly.pdbx_strand_id
1 'polypeptide(L)'
;MSKYAFVGGKLVDGTGAAPVEDSLVLIDDDKITYAGPRKEVPEGYEVRDASGHTVMPGLVDTHLHFSGNLTDNDNDWVIESVAQKQACAVKQAYDALTHGLTTVVEIGRNGIAIRDLVNMGIMQGPRIFATGLGLCRVAGHGDSHHLPLQISKDGHPWGDQVDGPWELRKAIRRRLREEPDGIKIWATGGGIWRWDSDRLQLFCTEEIKAIADECALVGIPLYAHSYNNFDAAYDCVRFGCKQLIHGFELDERTMKLMAEQGTYFTPTIGFLPTWYGTYPPDWTPELDAFPGETVVEKGLARTYANLRKAYDMGITITIGSDSFSFVTPYGYVTIDEMYDFVEKVGISILDTVAAATYNGAKMLGKENEFGAVKEGLSADILVVKGDVANNIRDLTPENMDVIMKEGKIIDRGSF
;
A
#
# COMPACT_ATOMS: atom_id res chain seq x y z
N MET A 1 -29.49 14.94 0.68
CA MET A 1 -29.06 13.56 0.91
C MET A 1 -28.96 12.89 -0.44
N SER A 2 -27.82 12.29 -0.73
CA SER A 2 -27.60 11.59 -2.01
C SER A 2 -27.97 10.13 -1.83
N LYS A 3 -28.89 9.61 -2.64
CA LYS A 3 -29.31 8.20 -2.60
C LYS A 3 -29.03 7.55 -3.95
N TYR A 4 -28.18 6.51 -3.97
CA TYR A 4 -27.82 5.79 -5.19
C TYR A 4 -28.20 4.32 -5.10
N ALA A 5 -28.72 3.77 -6.20
CA ALA A 5 -28.99 2.34 -6.33
C ALA A 5 -28.24 1.81 -7.56
N PHE A 6 -27.20 1.00 -7.35
CA PHE A 6 -26.52 0.26 -8.42
C PHE A 6 -27.22 -1.08 -8.63
N VAL A 7 -27.61 -1.36 -9.87
CA VAL A 7 -28.57 -2.43 -10.21
C VAL A 7 -28.04 -3.33 -11.31
N GLY A 8 -28.17 -4.65 -11.16
CA GLY A 8 -27.97 -5.60 -12.25
C GLY A 8 -26.50 -5.98 -12.53
N GLY A 9 -25.55 -5.37 -11.81
CA GLY A 9 -24.14 -5.72 -11.89
C GLY A 9 -23.78 -6.96 -11.09
N LYS A 10 -22.56 -7.46 -11.30
CA LYS A 10 -21.96 -8.51 -10.49
C LYS A 10 -21.30 -7.91 -9.26
N LEU A 11 -21.76 -8.29 -8.07
CA LEU A 11 -21.17 -7.81 -6.82
C LEU A 11 -19.99 -8.70 -6.41
N VAL A 12 -18.79 -8.12 -6.37
CA VAL A 12 -17.61 -8.69 -5.72
C VAL A 12 -17.42 -7.91 -4.42
N ASP A 13 -17.79 -8.49 -3.28
CA ASP A 13 -17.93 -7.74 -2.03
C ASP A 13 -16.59 -7.34 -1.36
N GLY A 14 -15.46 -7.83 -1.88
CA GLY A 14 -14.12 -7.55 -1.36
C GLY A 14 -13.63 -8.52 -0.28
N THR A 15 -14.45 -9.46 0.19
CA THR A 15 -14.08 -10.35 1.31
C THR A 15 -13.43 -11.66 0.88
N GLY A 16 -13.35 -11.92 -0.43
CA GLY A 16 -12.97 -13.20 -1.01
C GLY A 16 -14.15 -14.17 -1.21
N ALA A 17 -15.37 -13.77 -0.79
CA ALA A 17 -16.57 -14.56 -1.00
C ALA A 17 -16.96 -14.65 -2.49
N ALA A 18 -17.77 -15.66 -2.82
CA ALA A 18 -18.28 -15.85 -4.17
C ALA A 18 -19.09 -14.62 -4.64
N PRO A 19 -18.93 -14.18 -5.90
CA PRO A 19 -19.69 -13.04 -6.41
C PRO A 19 -21.20 -13.28 -6.42
N VAL A 20 -21.96 -12.19 -6.31
CA VAL A 20 -23.42 -12.19 -6.45
C VAL A 20 -23.81 -11.62 -7.80
N GLU A 21 -24.36 -12.47 -8.67
CA GLU A 21 -24.92 -12.07 -9.96
C GLU A 21 -26.25 -11.30 -9.78
N ASP A 22 -26.58 -10.42 -10.74
CA ASP A 22 -27.78 -9.57 -10.71
C ASP A 22 -27.97 -8.93 -9.32
N SER A 23 -27.02 -8.08 -8.93
CA SER A 23 -26.98 -7.51 -7.58
C SER A 23 -27.78 -6.21 -7.46
N LEU A 24 -28.04 -5.84 -6.21
CA LEU A 24 -28.49 -4.51 -5.82
C LEU A 24 -27.57 -3.99 -4.71
N VAL A 25 -27.04 -2.78 -4.91
CA VAL A 25 -26.32 -2.03 -3.87
C VAL A 25 -27.01 -0.69 -3.65
N LEU A 26 -27.43 -0.44 -2.41
CA LEU A 26 -28.11 0.79 -2.00
C LEU A 26 -27.18 1.63 -1.13
N ILE A 27 -27.14 2.92 -1.42
CA ILE A 27 -26.30 3.90 -0.72
C ILE A 27 -27.19 5.05 -0.26
N ASP A 28 -27.07 5.41 1.01
CA ASP A 28 -27.72 6.59 1.59
C ASP A 28 -26.62 7.47 2.20
N ASP A 29 -26.45 8.66 1.63
CA ASP A 29 -25.32 9.55 1.88
C ASP A 29 -23.98 8.83 1.76
N ASP A 30 -23.25 8.65 2.86
CA ASP A 30 -21.90 8.06 2.90
C ASP A 30 -21.90 6.57 3.28
N LYS A 31 -23.06 5.93 3.41
CA LYS A 31 -23.18 4.55 3.89
C LYS A 31 -23.88 3.62 2.92
N ILE A 32 -23.37 2.39 2.85
CA ILE A 32 -24.04 1.28 2.20
C ILE A 32 -25.17 0.81 3.11
N THR A 33 -26.39 0.85 2.63
CA THR A 33 -27.59 0.42 3.37
C THR A 33 -28.07 -0.97 2.95
N TYR A 34 -27.62 -1.48 1.80
CA TYR A 34 -27.85 -2.84 1.36
C TYR A 34 -26.83 -3.22 0.29
N ALA A 35 -26.37 -4.48 0.31
CA ALA A 35 -25.57 -5.07 -0.77
C ALA A 35 -25.88 -6.57 -0.84
N GLY A 36 -26.29 -7.05 -2.01
CA GLY A 36 -26.61 -8.47 -2.18
C GLY A 36 -27.46 -8.73 -3.42
N PRO A 37 -28.19 -9.86 -3.45
CA PRO A 37 -29.03 -10.24 -4.60
C PRO A 37 -30.10 -9.18 -4.91
N ARG A 38 -30.51 -9.11 -6.19
CA ARG A 38 -31.57 -8.22 -6.69
C ARG A 38 -32.80 -8.25 -5.79
N LYS A 39 -33.30 -7.05 -5.47
CA LYS A 39 -34.61 -6.80 -4.84
C LYS A 39 -35.25 -5.58 -5.48
N GLU A 40 -36.50 -5.30 -5.10
CA GLU A 40 -37.16 -4.05 -5.47
C GLU A 40 -36.37 -2.85 -4.92
N VAL A 41 -36.14 -1.85 -5.78
CA VAL A 41 -35.45 -0.63 -5.37
C VAL A 41 -36.47 0.27 -4.66
N PRO A 42 -36.21 0.72 -3.42
CA PRO A 42 -37.10 1.64 -2.73
C PRO A 42 -37.24 2.98 -3.48
N GLU A 43 -38.34 3.69 -3.24
CA GLU A 43 -38.54 5.03 -3.82
C GLU A 43 -37.44 6.03 -3.37
N GLY A 44 -37.14 7.01 -4.23
CA GLY A 44 -36.24 8.12 -3.92
C GLY A 44 -34.75 7.86 -4.17
N TYR A 45 -34.37 6.68 -4.70
CA TYR A 45 -33.02 6.39 -5.14
C TYR A 45 -32.78 6.83 -6.59
N GLU A 46 -31.62 7.43 -6.87
CA GLU A 46 -31.09 7.57 -8.22
C GLU A 46 -30.60 6.19 -8.69
N VAL A 47 -31.34 5.59 -9.63
CA VAL A 47 -31.03 4.27 -10.16
C VAL A 47 -29.93 4.38 -11.22
N ARG A 48 -28.87 3.59 -11.06
CA ARG A 48 -27.78 3.42 -12.01
C ARG A 48 -27.69 1.96 -12.43
N ASP A 49 -27.82 1.73 -13.73
CA ASP A 49 -27.65 0.40 -14.31
C ASP A 49 -26.17 0.01 -14.29
N ALA A 50 -25.88 -1.12 -13.67
CA ALA A 50 -24.56 -1.74 -13.59
C ALA A 50 -24.53 -3.08 -14.34
N SER A 51 -25.54 -3.37 -15.17
CA SER A 51 -25.55 -4.57 -16.02
C SER A 51 -24.27 -4.67 -16.86
N GLY A 52 -23.62 -5.84 -16.85
CA GLY A 52 -22.33 -6.05 -17.52
C GLY A 52 -21.12 -5.41 -16.82
N HIS A 53 -21.30 -4.88 -15.60
CA HIS A 53 -20.25 -4.33 -14.77
C HIS A 53 -20.05 -5.17 -13.50
N THR A 54 -18.86 -5.07 -12.94
CA THR A 54 -18.55 -5.50 -11.58
C THR A 54 -18.71 -4.31 -10.62
N VAL A 55 -19.46 -4.52 -9.53
CA VAL A 55 -19.54 -3.58 -8.40
C VAL A 55 -18.65 -4.13 -7.29
N MET A 56 -17.66 -3.37 -6.86
CA MET A 56 -16.66 -3.80 -5.87
C MET A 56 -16.24 -2.65 -4.94
N PRO A 57 -15.54 -2.90 -3.83
CA PRO A 57 -15.08 -1.81 -2.97
C PRO A 57 -14.03 -0.96 -3.68
N GLY A 58 -13.91 0.30 -3.25
CA GLY A 58 -12.75 1.12 -3.54
C GLY A 58 -11.44 0.42 -3.13
N LEU A 59 -10.40 0.56 -3.95
CA LEU A 59 -9.11 -0.08 -3.68
C LEU A 59 -8.43 0.57 -2.47
N VAL A 60 -7.68 -0.26 -1.74
CA VAL A 60 -6.86 0.08 -0.59
C VAL A 60 -5.41 -0.25 -0.93
N ASP A 61 -4.58 0.78 -1.07
CA ASP A 61 -3.13 0.62 -1.25
C ASP A 61 -2.43 0.77 0.10
N THR A 62 -1.75 -0.28 0.56
CA THR A 62 -1.14 -0.31 1.89
C THR A 62 0.32 0.14 1.93
N HIS A 63 0.88 0.60 0.81
CA HIS A 63 2.24 1.13 0.75
C HIS A 63 2.47 2.01 -0.47
N LEU A 64 2.48 3.33 -0.28
CA LEU A 64 2.90 4.28 -1.31
C LEU A 64 3.52 5.55 -0.72
N HIS A 65 4.03 6.41 -1.60
CA HIS A 65 4.77 7.62 -1.27
C HIS A 65 4.25 8.82 -2.06
N PHE A 66 3.58 9.80 -1.44
CA PHE A 66 3.30 11.10 -2.09
C PHE A 66 4.54 12.00 -2.03
N SER A 67 5.59 11.56 -2.73
CA SER A 67 6.95 12.12 -2.66
C SER A 67 7.06 13.53 -3.24
N GLY A 68 6.23 13.83 -4.24
CA GLY A 68 6.37 15.03 -5.08
C GLY A 68 7.56 15.01 -6.06
N ASN A 69 8.21 13.87 -6.25
CA ASN A 69 9.39 13.73 -7.12
C ASN A 69 9.04 13.97 -8.60
N LEU A 70 9.84 14.78 -9.28
CA LEU A 70 9.70 15.05 -10.73
C LEU A 70 10.68 14.27 -11.60
N THR A 71 11.68 13.63 -11.00
CA THR A 71 12.70 12.82 -11.68
C THR A 71 12.86 11.47 -10.98
N ASP A 72 13.60 10.54 -11.58
CA ASP A 72 13.99 9.26 -10.98
C ASP A 72 15.42 9.31 -10.40
N ASN A 73 15.94 10.51 -10.13
CA ASN A 73 17.27 10.71 -9.55
C ASN A 73 17.19 10.92 -8.04
N ASP A 74 17.85 10.06 -7.27
CA ASP A 74 17.84 10.07 -5.80
C ASP A 74 18.38 11.36 -5.17
N ASN A 75 19.23 12.10 -5.87
CA ASN A 75 19.72 13.40 -5.41
C ASN A 75 18.67 14.49 -5.60
N ASP A 76 17.99 14.50 -6.75
CA ASP A 76 16.93 15.47 -7.07
C ASP A 76 15.81 15.38 -6.03
N TRP A 77 15.45 14.16 -5.61
CA TRP A 77 14.44 13.92 -4.58
C TRP A 77 14.73 14.67 -3.28
N VAL A 78 16.00 14.92 -2.94
CA VAL A 78 16.41 15.67 -1.75
C VAL A 78 16.56 17.15 -2.03
N ILE A 79 17.28 17.54 -3.09
CA ILE A 79 17.65 18.94 -3.34
C ILE A 79 16.51 19.78 -3.91
N GLU A 80 15.50 19.15 -4.52
CA GLU A 80 14.29 19.85 -4.94
C GLU A 80 13.57 20.50 -3.75
N SER A 81 12.99 21.66 -4.00
CA SER A 81 12.27 22.44 -3.00
C SER A 81 11.17 21.61 -2.32
N VAL A 82 11.15 21.61 -0.99
CA VAL A 82 10.10 20.95 -0.21
C VAL A 82 8.71 21.50 -0.55
N ALA A 83 8.60 22.81 -0.80
CA ALA A 83 7.32 23.42 -1.19
C ALA A 83 6.85 22.96 -2.59
N GLN A 84 7.79 22.75 -3.52
CA GLN A 84 7.47 22.17 -4.84
C GLN A 84 6.98 20.73 -4.69
N LYS A 85 7.73 19.90 -3.96
CA LYS A 85 7.35 18.50 -3.70
C LYS A 85 5.96 18.41 -3.08
N GLN A 86 5.67 19.27 -2.11
CA GLN A 86 4.35 19.32 -1.49
C GLN A 86 3.25 19.66 -2.50
N ALA A 87 3.45 20.65 -3.38
CA ALA A 87 2.48 20.99 -4.42
C ALA A 87 2.25 19.83 -5.41
N CYS A 88 3.31 19.13 -5.83
CA CYS A 88 3.22 17.96 -6.68
C CYS A 88 2.52 16.78 -5.98
N ALA A 89 2.79 16.58 -4.69
CA ALA A 89 2.17 15.53 -3.87
C ALA A 89 0.64 15.68 -3.75
N VAL A 90 0.11 16.92 -3.78
CA VAL A 90 -1.35 17.16 -3.85
C VAL A 90 -1.94 16.55 -5.12
N LYS A 91 -1.27 16.74 -6.28
CA LYS A 91 -1.70 16.11 -7.54
C LYS A 91 -1.60 14.57 -7.45
N GLN A 92 -0.54 14.03 -6.85
CA GLN A 92 -0.36 12.59 -6.69
C GLN A 92 -1.48 11.96 -5.85
N ALA A 93 -1.94 12.64 -4.80
CA ALA A 93 -3.09 12.22 -4.01
C ALA A 93 -4.40 12.28 -4.82
N TYR A 94 -4.57 13.30 -5.67
CA TYR A 94 -5.69 13.36 -6.61
C TYR A 94 -5.66 12.20 -7.61
N ASP A 95 -4.51 11.96 -8.25
CA ASP A 95 -4.31 10.88 -9.22
C ASP A 95 -4.66 9.52 -8.61
N ALA A 96 -4.19 9.24 -7.39
CA ALA A 96 -4.52 8.03 -6.64
C ALA A 96 -6.05 7.84 -6.52
N LEU A 97 -6.78 8.89 -6.10
CA LEU A 97 -8.23 8.84 -5.99
C LEU A 97 -8.91 8.60 -7.33
N THR A 98 -8.52 9.34 -8.37
CA THR A 98 -9.14 9.24 -9.70
C THR A 98 -8.84 7.95 -10.44
N HIS A 99 -7.84 7.18 -9.97
CA HIS A 99 -7.52 5.85 -10.46
C HIS A 99 -8.07 4.71 -9.57
N GLY A 100 -8.99 5.03 -8.65
CA GLY A 100 -9.77 4.04 -7.90
C GLY A 100 -9.24 3.71 -6.51
N LEU A 101 -8.13 4.33 -6.08
CA LEU A 101 -7.64 4.19 -4.71
C LEU A 101 -8.48 5.09 -3.81
N THR A 102 -9.42 4.51 -3.06
CA THR A 102 -10.25 5.28 -2.13
C THR A 102 -9.59 5.41 -0.76
N THR A 103 -8.66 4.52 -0.43
CA THR A 103 -7.86 4.55 0.79
C THR A 103 -6.40 4.21 0.49
N VAL A 104 -5.47 4.90 1.14
CA VAL A 104 -4.04 4.68 0.98
C VAL A 104 -3.29 4.76 2.31
N VAL A 105 -2.17 4.04 2.42
CA VAL A 105 -1.18 4.19 3.49
C VAL A 105 0.02 4.92 2.91
N GLU A 106 0.17 6.19 3.30
CA GLU A 106 1.20 7.09 2.81
C GLU A 106 2.39 7.11 3.76
N ILE A 107 3.58 6.96 3.20
CA ILE A 107 4.83 7.03 3.92
C ILE A 107 5.65 8.17 3.36
N GLY A 108 5.64 9.31 4.02
CA GLY A 108 6.41 10.43 3.52
C GLY A 108 6.19 11.71 4.28
N ARG A 109 7.01 12.68 3.92
CA ARG A 109 7.01 14.04 4.45
C ARG A 109 5.64 14.71 4.31
N ASN A 110 4.96 14.46 3.20
CA ASN A 110 3.77 15.21 2.81
C ASN A 110 2.47 14.57 3.31
N GLY A 111 2.46 13.27 3.64
CA GLY A 111 1.23 12.52 3.88
C GLY A 111 0.35 13.07 4.99
N ILE A 112 0.93 13.43 6.14
CA ILE A 112 0.16 13.92 7.30
C ILE A 112 -0.60 15.19 6.93
N ALA A 113 0.08 16.17 6.31
CA ALA A 113 -0.56 17.41 5.91
C ALA A 113 -1.63 17.19 4.82
N ILE A 114 -1.37 16.32 3.83
CA ILE A 114 -2.34 16.00 2.78
C ILE A 114 -3.57 15.30 3.37
N ARG A 115 -3.36 14.31 4.25
CA ARG A 115 -4.42 13.63 5.01
C ARG A 115 -5.32 14.64 5.70
N ASP A 116 -4.72 15.55 6.45
CA ASP A 116 -5.48 16.53 7.24
C ASP A 116 -6.31 17.46 6.33
N LEU A 117 -5.73 17.92 5.21
CA LEU A 117 -6.45 18.75 4.23
C LEU A 117 -7.60 18.00 3.53
N VAL A 118 -7.42 16.71 3.23
CA VAL A 118 -8.50 15.86 2.70
C VAL A 118 -9.59 15.67 3.75
N ASN A 119 -9.24 15.39 5.01
CA ASN A 119 -10.19 15.24 6.11
C ASN A 119 -10.96 16.54 6.41
N MET A 120 -10.32 17.69 6.24
CA MET A 120 -10.96 19.01 6.33
C MET A 120 -11.85 19.34 5.12
N GLY A 121 -11.79 18.54 4.04
CA GLY A 121 -12.51 18.79 2.79
C GLY A 121 -11.97 19.96 1.97
N ILE A 122 -10.72 20.40 2.23
CA ILE A 122 -10.05 21.50 1.51
C ILE A 122 -9.64 21.05 0.11
N MET A 123 -9.28 19.77 -0.05
CA MET A 123 -8.92 19.16 -1.33
C MET A 123 -9.53 17.77 -1.46
N GLN A 124 -9.65 17.30 -2.70
CA GLN A 124 -10.00 15.91 -2.98
C GLN A 124 -8.77 15.00 -2.86
N GLY A 125 -8.99 13.80 -2.35
CA GLY A 125 -7.97 12.75 -2.22
C GLY A 125 -8.55 11.51 -1.54
N PRO A 126 -7.80 10.39 -1.52
CA PRO A 126 -8.20 9.18 -0.81
C PRO A 126 -8.28 9.43 0.69
N ARG A 127 -8.90 8.50 1.42
CA ARG A 127 -8.69 8.38 2.87
C ARG A 127 -7.22 8.01 3.08
N ILE A 128 -6.48 8.78 3.86
CA ILE A 128 -5.03 8.59 4.02
C ILE A 128 -4.73 8.18 5.46
N PHE A 129 -3.91 7.14 5.61
CA PHE A 129 -3.23 6.81 6.86
C PHE A 129 -1.75 7.14 6.67
N ALA A 130 -1.22 8.10 7.43
CA ALA A 130 0.09 8.67 7.18
C ALA A 130 1.07 8.36 8.32
N THR A 131 2.30 7.99 7.97
CA THR A 131 3.36 7.76 8.97
C THR A 131 4.27 8.95 9.20
N GLY A 132 4.30 9.91 8.27
CA GLY A 132 5.38 10.89 8.21
C GLY A 132 6.66 10.27 7.63
N LEU A 133 7.82 10.89 7.90
CA LEU A 133 9.10 10.30 7.51
C LEU A 133 9.37 9.03 8.33
N GLY A 134 9.82 7.98 7.65
CA GLY A 134 10.27 6.75 8.28
C GLY A 134 11.67 6.87 8.86
N LEU A 135 11.90 6.26 10.01
CA LEU A 135 13.20 6.27 10.69
C LEU A 135 14.17 5.35 9.96
N CYS A 136 15.36 5.85 9.66
CA CYS A 136 16.48 5.10 9.10
C CYS A 136 17.76 5.44 9.85
N ARG A 137 18.76 4.58 9.80
CA ARG A 137 20.11 4.96 10.22
C ARG A 137 20.79 5.87 9.20
N VAL A 138 21.80 6.59 9.63
CA VAL A 138 22.73 7.26 8.70
C VAL A 138 23.38 6.23 7.79
N ALA A 139 23.52 6.60 6.52
CA ALA A 139 24.03 5.76 5.45
C ALA A 139 23.16 4.51 5.14
N GLY A 140 21.86 4.56 5.49
CA GLY A 140 20.89 3.51 5.15
C GLY A 140 19.99 3.86 3.96
N HIS A 141 18.91 3.09 3.78
CA HIS A 141 18.04 3.19 2.61
C HIS A 141 17.30 4.52 2.46
N GLY A 142 16.87 5.09 3.59
CA GLY A 142 16.26 6.42 3.64
C GLY A 142 17.28 7.55 3.72
N ASP A 143 18.50 7.42 3.19
CA ASP A 143 19.53 8.46 3.20
C ASP A 143 20.23 8.60 1.85
N SER A 144 20.11 9.77 1.21
CA SER A 144 20.82 10.08 -0.04
C SER A 144 22.30 10.40 0.24
N HIS A 145 23.09 9.35 0.42
CA HIS A 145 24.49 9.38 0.85
C HIS A 145 25.45 10.17 -0.06
N HIS A 146 25.06 10.46 -1.30
CA HIS A 146 25.80 11.33 -2.23
C HIS A 146 25.77 12.81 -1.83
N LEU A 147 24.83 13.20 -0.94
CA LEU A 147 24.64 14.57 -0.47
C LEU A 147 25.16 14.73 0.97
N PRO A 148 25.52 15.96 1.38
CA PRO A 148 25.81 16.26 2.77
C PRO A 148 24.64 15.84 3.69
N LEU A 149 24.94 15.19 4.81
CA LEU A 149 23.94 14.64 5.74
C LEU A 149 22.83 15.65 6.11
N GLN A 150 23.18 16.91 6.36
CA GLN A 150 22.18 17.92 6.73
C GLN A 150 21.22 18.22 5.57
N ILE A 151 21.72 18.23 4.33
CA ILE A 151 20.88 18.42 3.13
C ILE A 151 19.92 17.23 2.98
N SER A 152 20.42 16.00 3.16
CA SER A 152 19.59 14.78 3.20
C SER A 152 18.49 14.91 4.26
N LYS A 153 18.84 15.21 5.52
CA LYS A 153 17.88 15.39 6.63
C LYS A 153 16.78 16.40 6.33
N ASP A 154 17.15 17.55 5.79
CA ASP A 154 16.21 18.63 5.56
C ASP A 154 15.30 18.35 4.36
N GLY A 155 15.80 17.65 3.34
CA GLY A 155 15.15 17.48 2.04
C GLY A 155 14.50 16.13 1.77
N HIS A 156 14.89 15.04 2.46
CA HIS A 156 14.48 13.69 2.09
C HIS A 156 12.95 13.53 2.08
N PRO A 157 12.35 12.95 1.03
CA PRO A 157 10.89 12.78 0.97
C PRO A 157 10.32 11.76 1.96
N TRP A 158 11.11 10.79 2.44
CA TRP A 158 10.60 9.67 3.26
C TRP A 158 11.55 9.19 4.38
N GLY A 159 12.80 9.66 4.43
CA GLY A 159 13.78 9.24 5.44
C GLY A 159 14.00 10.30 6.53
N ASP A 160 14.09 9.84 7.78
CA ASP A 160 14.55 10.59 8.95
C ASP A 160 15.74 9.84 9.58
N GLN A 161 16.97 10.37 9.40
CA GLN A 161 18.19 9.67 9.80
C GLN A 161 18.47 9.83 11.30
N VAL A 162 18.25 8.76 12.06
CA VAL A 162 18.33 8.68 13.51
C VAL A 162 19.02 7.38 13.94
N ASP A 163 20.09 7.51 14.73
CA ASP A 163 20.90 6.37 15.18
C ASP A 163 20.82 6.18 16.70
N GLY A 164 20.81 4.92 17.13
CA GLY A 164 20.85 4.53 18.53
C GLY A 164 19.47 4.50 19.20
N PRO A 165 19.27 3.56 20.14
CA PRO A 165 17.96 3.27 20.70
C PRO A 165 17.33 4.48 21.38
N TRP A 166 18.09 5.28 22.13
CA TRP A 166 17.55 6.43 22.87
C TRP A 166 17.11 7.59 21.97
N GLU A 167 17.85 7.88 20.90
CA GLU A 167 17.44 8.92 19.95
C GLU A 167 16.27 8.45 19.08
N LEU A 168 16.20 7.15 18.74
CA LEU A 168 15.02 6.57 18.08
C LEU A 168 13.76 6.71 18.93
N ARG A 169 13.84 6.42 20.23
CA ARG A 169 12.70 6.61 21.15
C ARG A 169 12.24 8.08 21.18
N LYS A 170 13.19 9.01 21.21
CA LYS A 170 12.90 10.45 21.17
C LYS A 170 12.34 10.91 19.84
N ALA A 171 12.81 10.34 18.72
CA ALA A 171 12.30 10.62 17.38
C ALA A 171 10.85 10.16 17.24
N ILE A 172 10.50 8.96 17.74
CA ILE A 172 9.11 8.49 17.78
C ILE A 172 8.23 9.47 18.57
N ARG A 173 8.66 9.89 19.77
CA ARG A 173 7.88 10.85 20.58
C ARG A 173 7.70 12.20 19.89
N ARG A 174 8.66 12.63 19.07
CA ARG A 174 8.51 13.83 18.23
C ARG A 174 7.50 13.57 17.12
N ARG A 175 7.62 12.45 16.40
CA ARG A 175 6.69 12.04 15.35
C ARG A 175 5.26 11.98 15.87
N LEU A 176 5.03 11.44 17.07
CA LEU A 176 3.71 11.40 17.72
C LEU A 176 3.05 12.79 17.88
N ARG A 177 3.83 13.88 17.96
CA ARG A 177 3.27 15.25 18.01
C ARG A 177 2.68 15.72 16.68
N GLU A 178 3.02 15.04 15.59
CA GLU A 178 2.50 15.28 14.24
C GLU A 178 1.24 14.43 13.98
N GLU A 179 0.74 13.70 14.98
CA GLU A 179 -0.45 12.86 14.90
C GLU A 179 -0.41 11.81 13.76
N PRO A 180 0.65 10.99 13.66
CA PRO A 180 0.77 9.93 12.66
C PRO A 180 -0.21 8.78 12.95
N ASP A 181 -0.56 8.02 11.92
CA ASP A 181 -1.37 6.79 12.01
C ASP A 181 -0.51 5.53 12.22
N GLY A 182 0.80 5.63 12.03
CA GLY A 182 1.77 4.55 12.18
C GLY A 182 3.20 5.07 12.24
N ILE A 183 4.14 4.22 12.65
CA ILE A 183 5.58 4.51 12.57
C ILE A 183 6.21 3.63 11.50
N LYS A 184 6.90 4.22 10.53
CA LYS A 184 7.69 3.48 9.53
C LYS A 184 9.16 3.38 9.96
N ILE A 185 9.78 2.24 9.72
CA ILE A 185 11.23 2.06 9.79
C ILE A 185 11.81 1.46 8.52
N TRP A 186 13.08 1.77 8.26
CA TRP A 186 13.92 1.17 7.23
C TRP A 186 14.86 0.16 7.89
N ALA A 187 14.39 -1.08 8.10
CA ALA A 187 15.10 -2.08 8.90
C ALA A 187 16.26 -2.75 8.15
N THR A 188 16.18 -2.80 6.83
CA THR A 188 17.20 -3.29 5.91
C THR A 188 17.63 -2.22 4.92
N GLY A 189 18.65 -2.51 4.13
CA GLY A 189 18.92 -1.73 2.93
C GLY A 189 17.97 -2.07 1.78
N GLY A 190 18.03 -1.29 0.70
CA GLY A 190 17.23 -1.51 -0.51
C GLY A 190 18.04 -1.63 -1.81
N GLY A 191 19.37 -1.63 -1.73
CA GLY A 191 20.27 -1.94 -2.84
C GLY A 191 20.79 -0.74 -3.64
N ILE A 192 20.62 0.49 -3.15
CA ILE A 192 21.04 1.69 -3.91
C ILE A 192 22.58 1.82 -3.94
N TRP A 193 23.27 1.39 -2.89
CA TRP A 193 24.74 1.49 -2.80
C TRP A 193 25.34 0.52 -1.76
N ARG A 194 26.68 0.48 -1.66
CA ARG A 194 27.39 -0.59 -0.91
C ARG A 194 27.04 -0.74 0.58
N TRP A 195 26.67 0.34 1.27
CA TRP A 195 26.29 0.29 2.70
C TRP A 195 24.76 0.23 2.90
N ASP A 196 24.01 0.32 1.80
CA ASP A 196 22.57 0.10 1.70
C ASP A 196 22.27 -1.20 0.94
N SER A 197 23.13 -2.22 1.05
CA SER A 197 22.81 -3.50 0.42
C SER A 197 21.48 -4.03 0.94
N ASP A 198 20.66 -4.50 0.02
CA ASP A 198 19.37 -5.16 0.25
C ASP A 198 19.43 -6.39 1.18
N ARG A 199 20.63 -6.93 1.41
CA ARG A 199 20.92 -8.06 2.31
C ARG A 199 21.47 -7.63 3.66
N LEU A 200 21.67 -6.34 3.92
CA LEU A 200 22.15 -5.85 5.22
C LEU A 200 20.99 -5.51 6.16
N GLN A 201 21.15 -5.90 7.41
CA GLN A 201 20.36 -5.36 8.51
C GLN A 201 20.91 -3.98 8.88
N LEU A 202 20.06 -2.96 8.82
CA LEU A 202 20.45 -1.57 9.02
C LEU A 202 20.07 -1.02 10.39
N PHE A 203 19.11 -1.58 11.10
CA PHE A 203 18.99 -1.35 12.54
C PHE A 203 19.40 -2.60 13.30
N CYS A 204 20.25 -2.45 14.32
CA CYS A 204 20.54 -3.59 15.19
C CYS A 204 19.30 -4.01 15.98
N THR A 205 19.33 -5.22 16.52
CA THR A 205 18.24 -5.76 17.35
C THR A 205 17.80 -4.82 18.48
N GLU A 206 18.74 -4.15 19.15
CA GLU A 206 18.43 -3.21 20.24
C GLU A 206 17.61 -2.01 19.73
N GLU A 207 17.94 -1.50 18.55
CA GLU A 207 17.25 -0.38 17.92
C GLU A 207 15.83 -0.77 17.47
N ILE A 208 15.70 -1.90 16.75
CA ILE A 208 14.38 -2.41 16.32
C ILE A 208 13.49 -2.64 17.54
N LYS A 209 14.03 -3.26 18.60
CA LYS A 209 13.30 -3.45 19.86
C LYS A 209 12.91 -2.11 20.49
N ALA A 210 13.81 -1.14 20.54
CA ALA A 210 13.53 0.15 21.16
C ALA A 210 12.39 0.90 20.45
N ILE A 211 12.35 0.83 19.12
CA ILE A 211 11.27 1.37 18.29
C ILE A 211 9.96 0.63 18.61
N ALA A 212 9.97 -0.70 18.54
CA ALA A 212 8.78 -1.51 18.80
C ALA A 212 8.21 -1.28 20.21
N ASP A 213 9.07 -1.22 21.23
CA ASP A 213 8.67 -0.94 22.61
C ASP A 213 7.98 0.44 22.73
N GLU A 214 8.51 1.50 22.11
CA GLU A 214 7.86 2.82 22.16
C GLU A 214 6.53 2.83 21.40
N CYS A 215 6.45 2.14 20.27
CA CYS A 215 5.20 2.01 19.53
C CYS A 215 4.14 1.32 20.39
N ALA A 216 4.51 0.22 21.05
CA ALA A 216 3.64 -0.53 21.95
C ALA A 216 3.18 0.28 23.18
N LEU A 217 4.02 1.15 23.74
CA LEU A 217 3.67 2.00 24.88
C LEU A 217 2.47 2.91 24.61
N VAL A 218 2.29 3.36 23.36
CA VAL A 218 1.19 4.25 22.96
C VAL A 218 0.15 3.58 22.06
N GLY A 219 0.35 2.30 21.72
CA GLY A 219 -0.57 1.53 20.88
C GLY A 219 -0.57 1.94 19.40
N ILE A 220 0.49 2.58 18.91
CA ILE A 220 0.62 2.96 17.49
C ILE A 220 1.25 1.79 16.70
N PRO A 221 0.76 1.43 15.50
CA PRO A 221 1.34 0.33 14.73
C PRO A 221 2.72 0.68 14.16
N LEU A 222 3.58 -0.34 14.09
CA LEU A 222 4.90 -0.28 13.48
C LEU A 222 4.88 -0.96 12.10
N TYR A 223 5.36 -0.26 11.08
CA TYR A 223 5.52 -0.76 9.71
C TYR A 223 7.01 -0.83 9.36
N ALA A 224 7.48 -1.97 8.87
CA ALA A 224 8.90 -2.22 8.65
C ALA A 224 9.20 -2.53 7.19
N HIS A 225 10.03 -1.69 6.55
CA HIS A 225 10.70 -2.07 5.30
C HIS A 225 11.72 -3.16 5.61
N SER A 226 11.60 -4.29 4.92
CA SER A 226 12.54 -5.40 4.99
C SER A 226 12.70 -6.04 3.62
N TYR A 227 13.90 -6.02 3.07
CA TYR A 227 14.18 -6.46 1.70
C TYR A 227 14.61 -7.95 1.70
N ASN A 228 15.92 -8.24 1.63
CA ASN A 228 16.49 -9.60 1.51
C ASN A 228 17.31 -10.04 2.74
N ASN A 229 16.89 -9.65 3.96
CA ASN A 229 17.61 -10.02 5.21
C ASN A 229 16.70 -10.71 6.23
N PHE A 230 17.05 -11.94 6.61
CA PHE A 230 16.25 -12.79 7.51
C PHE A 230 16.27 -12.36 8.98
N ASP A 231 17.39 -11.81 9.46
CA ASP A 231 17.50 -11.42 10.87
C ASP A 231 16.73 -10.13 11.14
N ALA A 232 16.81 -9.15 10.24
CA ALA A 232 16.02 -7.92 10.32
C ALA A 232 14.52 -8.20 10.20
N ALA A 233 14.10 -9.03 9.23
CA ALA A 233 12.70 -9.43 9.07
C ALA A 233 12.18 -10.12 10.35
N TYR A 234 12.94 -11.09 10.87
CA TYR A 234 12.58 -11.80 12.08
C TYR A 234 12.51 -10.89 13.31
N ASP A 235 13.47 -9.97 13.48
CA ASP A 235 13.46 -9.02 14.58
C ASP A 235 12.23 -8.09 14.51
N CYS A 236 11.88 -7.58 13.33
CA CYS A 236 10.69 -6.75 13.14
C CYS A 236 9.42 -7.52 13.51
N VAL A 237 9.28 -8.75 13.00
CA VAL A 237 8.11 -9.61 13.28
C VAL A 237 8.07 -9.99 14.75
N ARG A 238 9.14 -10.50 15.35
CA ARG A 238 9.11 -10.98 16.74
C ARG A 238 8.82 -9.88 17.76
N PHE A 239 9.18 -8.64 17.43
CA PHE A 239 8.88 -7.48 18.27
C PHE A 239 7.52 -6.85 17.94
N GLY A 240 6.74 -7.45 17.04
CA GLY A 240 5.34 -7.12 16.82
C GLY A 240 5.10 -6.01 15.80
N CYS A 241 5.92 -5.89 14.75
CA CYS A 241 5.54 -5.03 13.63
C CYS A 241 4.19 -5.48 13.07
N LYS A 242 3.30 -4.52 12.81
CA LYS A 242 1.96 -4.76 12.27
C LYS A 242 2.04 -5.19 10.81
N GLN A 243 2.94 -4.56 10.06
CA GLN A 243 3.12 -4.75 8.62
C GLN A 243 4.62 -4.95 8.32
N LEU A 244 4.94 -6.03 7.62
CA LEU A 244 6.23 -6.22 6.97
C LEU A 244 6.08 -5.87 5.49
N ILE A 245 6.96 -5.00 4.99
CA ILE A 245 6.88 -4.42 3.65
C ILE A 245 8.04 -4.96 2.80
N HIS A 246 7.75 -5.26 1.53
CA HIS A 246 8.58 -5.89 0.51
C HIS A 246 8.83 -7.37 0.77
N GLY A 247 9.63 -7.70 1.79
CA GLY A 247 9.94 -9.07 2.20
C GLY A 247 10.28 -10.00 1.04
N PHE A 248 11.07 -9.52 0.07
CA PHE A 248 11.35 -10.24 -1.17
C PHE A 248 12.09 -11.57 -0.95
N GLU A 249 12.71 -11.74 0.23
CA GLU A 249 13.20 -13.01 0.72
C GLU A 249 12.91 -13.14 2.23
N LEU A 250 12.15 -14.16 2.61
CA LEU A 250 11.85 -14.50 4.00
C LEU A 250 12.17 -15.97 4.27
N ASP A 251 12.75 -16.25 5.44
CA ASP A 251 12.94 -17.62 5.89
C ASP A 251 11.66 -18.19 6.53
N GLU A 252 11.61 -19.52 6.62
CA GLU A 252 10.42 -20.21 7.13
C GLU A 252 10.13 -19.89 8.60
N ARG A 253 11.18 -19.60 9.39
CA ARG A 253 11.01 -19.19 10.79
C ARG A 253 10.23 -17.88 10.88
N THR A 254 10.53 -16.92 10.00
CA THR A 254 9.88 -15.61 9.99
C THR A 254 8.46 -15.73 9.46
N MET A 255 8.26 -16.44 8.36
CA MET A 255 6.91 -16.69 7.81
C MET A 255 5.99 -17.37 8.82
N LYS A 256 6.48 -18.41 9.52
CA LYS A 256 5.72 -19.08 10.57
C LYS A 256 5.32 -18.13 11.69
N LEU A 257 6.25 -17.29 12.13
CA LEU A 257 5.98 -16.31 13.18
C LEU A 257 4.98 -15.23 12.72
N MET A 258 5.06 -14.78 11.47
CA MET A 258 4.09 -13.85 10.88
C MET A 258 2.67 -14.43 10.92
N ALA A 259 2.51 -15.70 10.53
CA ALA A 259 1.23 -16.40 10.59
C ALA A 259 0.72 -16.56 12.04
N GLU A 260 1.61 -16.88 12.98
CA GLU A 260 1.27 -17.02 14.41
C GLU A 260 0.86 -15.68 15.06
N GLN A 261 1.52 -14.58 14.71
CA GLN A 261 1.26 -13.25 15.29
C GLN A 261 0.23 -12.42 14.52
N GLY A 262 -0.14 -12.83 13.32
CA GLY A 262 -1.01 -12.06 12.44
C GLY A 262 -0.33 -10.80 11.88
N THR A 263 0.97 -10.86 11.61
CA THR A 263 1.69 -9.80 10.89
C THR A 263 1.23 -9.78 9.44
N TYR A 264 0.87 -8.60 8.95
CA TYR A 264 0.46 -8.40 7.56
C TYR A 264 1.68 -8.32 6.64
N PHE A 265 1.55 -8.85 5.43
CA PHE A 265 2.61 -8.84 4.44
C PHE A 265 2.20 -8.03 3.20
N THR A 266 2.89 -6.91 2.95
CA THR A 266 2.73 -6.12 1.72
C THR A 266 3.97 -6.29 0.85
N PRO A 267 3.91 -7.10 -0.21
CA PRO A 267 5.11 -7.54 -0.90
C PRO A 267 5.60 -6.58 -1.96
N THR A 268 4.77 -5.65 -2.46
CA THR A 268 5.15 -4.59 -3.41
C THR A 268 5.84 -5.14 -4.68
N ILE A 269 5.32 -6.22 -5.27
CA ILE A 269 5.99 -6.88 -6.41
C ILE A 269 5.78 -6.13 -7.73
N GLY A 270 4.74 -5.30 -7.84
CA GLY A 270 4.39 -4.58 -9.08
C GLY A 270 5.42 -3.51 -9.47
N PHE A 271 6.08 -2.85 -8.52
CA PHE A 271 7.12 -1.86 -8.84
C PHE A 271 8.49 -2.49 -9.16
N LEU A 272 8.70 -3.73 -8.73
CA LEU A 272 10.01 -4.37 -8.73
C LEU A 272 10.67 -4.47 -10.13
N PRO A 273 9.92 -4.70 -11.23
CA PRO A 273 10.49 -4.60 -12.58
C PRO A 273 11.08 -3.22 -12.91
N THR A 274 10.40 -2.13 -12.51
CA THR A 274 10.91 -0.76 -12.67
C THR A 274 12.15 -0.55 -11.80
N TRP A 275 12.11 -0.98 -10.54
CA TRP A 275 13.25 -0.88 -9.62
C TRP A 275 14.49 -1.60 -10.15
N TYR A 276 14.35 -2.84 -10.61
CA TYR A 276 15.44 -3.62 -11.20
C TYR A 276 15.95 -3.07 -12.53
N GLY A 277 15.18 -2.22 -13.21
CA GLY A 277 15.66 -1.46 -14.36
C GLY A 277 16.75 -0.44 -14.00
N THR A 278 16.68 0.14 -12.80
CA THR A 278 17.64 1.13 -12.29
C THR A 278 18.70 0.49 -11.38
N TYR A 279 18.28 -0.40 -10.47
CA TYR A 279 19.10 -1.09 -9.48
C TYR A 279 18.98 -2.61 -9.66
N PRO A 280 19.64 -3.19 -10.66
CA PRO A 280 19.54 -4.62 -10.93
C PRO A 280 20.10 -5.44 -9.76
N PRO A 281 19.51 -6.61 -9.45
CA PRO A 281 20.01 -7.47 -8.40
C PRO A 281 21.35 -8.10 -8.81
N ASP A 282 22.20 -8.36 -7.82
CA ASP A 282 23.43 -9.13 -8.02
C ASP A 282 23.12 -10.61 -8.21
N TRP A 283 23.94 -11.29 -9.02
CA TRP A 283 23.85 -12.75 -9.14
C TRP A 283 24.33 -13.42 -7.84
N THR A 284 23.55 -14.39 -7.37
CA THR A 284 23.94 -15.33 -6.32
C THR A 284 23.65 -16.77 -6.75
N PRO A 285 24.39 -17.78 -6.25
CA PRO A 285 24.15 -19.18 -6.63
C PRO A 285 22.73 -19.67 -6.38
N GLU A 286 22.03 -19.12 -5.40
CA GLU A 286 20.65 -19.46 -5.05
C GLU A 286 19.67 -19.08 -6.17
N LEU A 287 19.98 -18.04 -6.96
CA LEU A 287 19.14 -17.61 -8.08
C LEU A 287 19.08 -18.65 -9.21
N ASP A 288 20.08 -19.54 -9.31
CA ASP A 288 20.08 -20.60 -10.33
C ASP A 288 19.02 -21.68 -10.11
N ALA A 289 18.39 -21.71 -8.92
CA ALA A 289 17.24 -22.57 -8.65
C ALA A 289 15.93 -22.02 -9.24
N PHE A 290 15.91 -20.77 -9.71
CA PHE A 290 14.71 -20.10 -10.22
C PHE A 290 14.74 -19.97 -11.74
N PRO A 291 13.58 -20.02 -12.41
CA PRO A 291 13.50 -19.86 -13.87
C PRO A 291 13.85 -18.43 -14.29
N GLY A 292 14.42 -18.28 -15.48
CA GLY A 292 14.79 -16.99 -16.07
C GLY A 292 16.10 -17.09 -16.87
N GLU A 293 16.22 -16.29 -17.92
CA GLU A 293 17.44 -16.19 -18.74
C GLU A 293 18.40 -15.14 -18.17
N THR A 294 17.86 -14.14 -17.48
CA THR A 294 18.61 -13.05 -16.84
C THR A 294 18.58 -13.12 -15.32
N VAL A 295 19.52 -12.42 -14.66
CA VAL A 295 19.54 -12.30 -13.19
C VAL A 295 18.27 -11.62 -12.68
N VAL A 296 17.74 -10.63 -13.41
CA VAL A 296 16.49 -9.93 -13.11
C VAL A 296 15.31 -10.90 -13.12
N GLU A 297 15.14 -11.69 -14.18
CA GLU A 297 14.04 -12.65 -14.29
C GLU A 297 14.09 -13.71 -13.19
N LYS A 298 15.29 -14.24 -12.88
CA LYS A 298 15.49 -15.18 -11.77
C LYS A 298 15.16 -14.53 -10.42
N GLY A 299 15.55 -13.28 -10.22
CA GLY A 299 15.26 -12.49 -9.02
C GLY A 299 13.76 -12.27 -8.82
N LEU A 300 13.04 -11.91 -9.88
CA LEU A 300 11.57 -11.79 -9.87
C LEU A 300 10.91 -13.14 -9.57
N ALA A 301 11.32 -14.21 -10.25
CA ALA A 301 10.79 -15.55 -10.03
C ALA A 301 10.99 -16.04 -8.57
N ARG A 302 12.13 -15.73 -7.96
CA ARG A 302 12.38 -15.95 -6.53
C ARG A 302 11.39 -15.19 -5.66
N THR A 303 11.20 -13.90 -5.92
CA THR A 303 10.25 -13.06 -5.18
C THR A 303 8.82 -13.61 -5.28
N TYR A 304 8.37 -14.03 -6.46
CA TYR A 304 7.05 -14.63 -6.64
C TYR A 304 6.90 -15.96 -5.89
N ALA A 305 7.93 -16.81 -5.89
CA ALA A 305 7.92 -18.06 -5.13
C ALA A 305 7.88 -17.81 -3.61
N ASN A 306 8.59 -16.80 -3.12
CA ASN A 306 8.57 -16.38 -1.73
C ASN A 306 7.17 -15.91 -1.31
N LEU A 307 6.53 -15.05 -2.10
CA LEU A 307 5.16 -14.60 -1.83
C LEU A 307 4.14 -15.74 -1.88
N ARG A 308 4.26 -16.66 -2.86
CA ARG A 308 3.41 -17.87 -2.91
C ARG A 308 3.53 -18.70 -1.63
N LYS A 309 4.77 -18.93 -1.18
CA LYS A 309 5.01 -19.66 0.08
C LYS A 309 4.39 -18.95 1.28
N ALA A 310 4.53 -17.62 1.38
CA ALA A 310 3.92 -16.83 2.45
C ALA A 310 2.39 -16.96 2.45
N TYR A 311 1.76 -16.87 1.28
CA TYR A 311 0.32 -17.08 1.09
C TYR A 311 -0.13 -18.49 1.49
N ASP A 312 0.56 -19.53 1.01
CA ASP A 312 0.26 -20.94 1.31
C ASP A 312 0.41 -21.26 2.82
N MET A 313 1.25 -20.51 3.53
CA MET A 313 1.42 -20.61 4.99
C MET A 313 0.32 -19.87 5.79
N GLY A 314 -0.63 -19.23 5.12
CA GLY A 314 -1.76 -18.53 5.75
C GLY A 314 -1.43 -17.13 6.26
N ILE A 315 -0.33 -16.52 5.80
CA ILE A 315 -0.02 -15.12 6.12
C ILE A 315 -1.03 -14.23 5.40
N THR A 316 -1.59 -13.24 6.12
CA THR A 316 -2.50 -12.27 5.50
C THR A 316 -1.72 -11.29 4.63
N ILE A 317 -1.97 -11.35 3.33
CA ILE A 317 -1.34 -10.48 2.34
C ILE A 317 -2.21 -9.25 2.03
N THR A 318 -1.52 -8.16 1.73
CA THR A 318 -2.10 -6.87 1.33
C THR A 318 -1.39 -6.36 0.08
N ILE A 319 -2.09 -5.57 -0.72
CA ILE A 319 -1.52 -4.90 -1.92
C ILE A 319 -0.90 -3.56 -1.51
N GLY A 320 0.25 -3.23 -2.11
CA GLY A 320 0.90 -1.95 -1.96
C GLY A 320 1.77 -1.65 -3.18
N SER A 321 1.55 -0.51 -3.83
CA SER A 321 2.21 -0.20 -5.10
C SER A 321 3.69 0.13 -4.96
N ASP A 322 4.10 0.68 -3.82
CA ASP A 322 5.34 1.44 -3.70
C ASP A 322 5.46 2.55 -4.77
N SER A 323 4.32 3.17 -5.11
CA SER A 323 4.29 4.30 -6.04
C SER A 323 4.96 5.52 -5.43
N PHE A 324 5.89 6.14 -6.15
CA PHE A 324 6.63 7.32 -5.69
C PHE A 324 6.88 8.37 -6.78
N SER A 325 6.58 8.13 -8.05
CA SER A 325 6.78 9.12 -9.12
C SER A 325 6.02 8.74 -10.40
N PHE A 326 6.31 9.43 -11.51
CA PHE A 326 5.76 9.11 -12.83
C PHE A 326 6.21 7.74 -13.38
N VAL A 327 7.31 7.16 -12.88
CA VAL A 327 7.74 5.80 -13.31
C VAL A 327 6.94 4.69 -12.63
N THR A 328 6.26 5.01 -11.53
CA THR A 328 5.36 4.10 -10.82
C THR A 328 3.99 4.77 -10.61
N PRO A 329 3.19 4.96 -11.68
CA PRO A 329 1.96 5.74 -11.60
C PRO A 329 0.96 5.20 -10.57
N TYR A 330 0.45 6.11 -9.73
CA TYR A 330 -0.51 5.79 -8.67
C TYR A 330 -1.78 5.13 -9.22
N GLY A 331 -2.24 4.06 -8.59
CA GLY A 331 -3.38 3.26 -9.02
C GLY A 331 -3.03 2.21 -10.09
N TYR A 332 -2.23 2.56 -11.09
CA TYR A 332 -1.81 1.61 -12.13
C TYR A 332 -0.88 0.53 -11.56
N VAL A 333 0.17 0.92 -10.82
CA VAL A 333 1.09 -0.07 -10.23
C VAL A 333 0.41 -0.91 -9.15
N THR A 334 -0.55 -0.34 -8.42
CA THR A 334 -1.41 -1.08 -7.47
C THR A 334 -2.16 -2.20 -8.19
N ILE A 335 -2.75 -1.89 -9.35
CA ILE A 335 -3.49 -2.84 -10.19
C ILE A 335 -2.53 -3.84 -10.87
N ASP A 336 -1.34 -3.40 -11.31
CA ASP A 336 -0.32 -4.28 -11.87
C ASP A 336 0.14 -5.32 -10.85
N GLU A 337 0.29 -4.94 -9.57
CA GLU A 337 0.57 -5.91 -8.51
C GLU A 337 -0.56 -6.94 -8.36
N MET A 338 -1.83 -6.52 -8.48
CA MET A 338 -2.96 -7.46 -8.47
C MET A 338 -2.88 -8.44 -9.66
N TYR A 339 -2.44 -7.98 -10.83
CA TYR A 339 -2.19 -8.88 -11.96
C TYR A 339 -1.09 -9.89 -11.66
N ASP A 340 0.01 -9.45 -11.06
CA ASP A 340 1.12 -10.34 -10.74
C ASP A 340 0.76 -11.36 -9.65
N PHE A 341 -0.06 -10.99 -8.67
CA PHE A 341 -0.63 -11.93 -7.69
C PHE A 341 -1.37 -13.07 -8.39
N VAL A 342 -2.17 -12.77 -9.40
CA VAL A 342 -2.94 -13.79 -10.13
C VAL A 342 -2.06 -14.57 -11.11
N GLU A 343 -1.32 -13.88 -11.96
CA GLU A 343 -0.67 -14.48 -13.13
C GLU A 343 0.71 -15.06 -12.84
N LYS A 344 1.44 -14.49 -11.88
CA LYS A 344 2.81 -14.93 -11.53
C LYS A 344 2.83 -15.73 -10.25
N VAL A 345 2.07 -15.29 -9.26
CA VAL A 345 2.04 -15.92 -7.93
C VAL A 345 0.97 -17.01 -7.86
N GLY A 346 -0.11 -16.92 -8.63
CA GLY A 346 -1.17 -17.94 -8.65
C GLY A 346 -2.18 -17.82 -7.51
N ILE A 347 -2.30 -16.64 -6.90
CA ILE A 347 -3.35 -16.31 -5.93
C ILE A 347 -4.67 -16.12 -6.69
N SER A 348 -5.80 -16.58 -6.12
CA SER A 348 -7.09 -16.47 -6.80
C SER A 348 -7.48 -14.99 -6.98
N ILE A 349 -8.26 -14.69 -8.03
CA ILE A 349 -8.73 -13.32 -8.30
C ILE A 349 -9.46 -12.72 -7.08
N LEU A 350 -10.32 -13.51 -6.43
CA LEU A 350 -11.11 -13.03 -5.28
C LEU A 350 -10.24 -12.76 -4.05
N ASP A 351 -9.23 -13.61 -3.80
CA ASP A 351 -8.27 -13.38 -2.72
C ASP A 351 -7.38 -12.16 -3.02
N THR A 352 -7.01 -11.95 -4.28
CA THR A 352 -6.29 -10.75 -4.73
C THR A 352 -7.12 -9.48 -4.54
N VAL A 353 -8.41 -9.50 -4.90
CA VAL A 353 -9.33 -8.38 -4.62
C VAL A 353 -9.44 -8.15 -3.11
N ALA A 354 -9.50 -9.20 -2.29
CA ALA A 354 -9.51 -9.06 -0.83
C ALA A 354 -8.19 -8.47 -0.29
N ALA A 355 -7.05 -8.84 -0.87
CA ALA A 355 -5.75 -8.25 -0.55
C ALA A 355 -5.70 -6.74 -0.84
N ALA A 356 -6.38 -6.30 -1.90
CA ALA A 356 -6.50 -4.90 -2.32
C ALA A 356 -7.67 -4.14 -1.68
N THR A 357 -8.45 -4.76 -0.78
CA THR A 357 -9.64 -4.14 -0.18
C THR A 357 -9.75 -4.49 1.31
N TYR A 358 -10.44 -5.59 1.64
CA TYR A 358 -10.80 -5.97 3.00
C TYR A 358 -9.59 -6.25 3.89
N ASN A 359 -8.53 -6.87 3.36
CA ASN A 359 -7.31 -7.14 4.14
C ASN A 359 -6.59 -5.83 4.50
N GLY A 360 -6.57 -4.85 3.59
CA GLY A 360 -6.02 -3.52 3.87
C GLY A 360 -6.80 -2.82 4.99
N ALA A 361 -8.14 -2.88 4.95
CA ALA A 361 -8.98 -2.35 6.03
C ALA A 361 -8.72 -3.07 7.37
N LYS A 362 -8.57 -4.41 7.37
CA LYS A 362 -8.20 -5.18 8.57
C LYS A 362 -6.81 -4.82 9.10
N MET A 363 -5.84 -4.60 8.21
CA MET A 363 -4.50 -4.17 8.59
C MET A 363 -4.57 -2.85 9.37
N LEU A 364 -5.45 -1.94 8.95
CA LEU A 364 -5.65 -0.65 9.58
C LEU A 364 -6.57 -0.70 10.82
N GLY A 365 -7.18 -1.86 11.13
CA GLY A 365 -8.16 -2.00 12.22
C GLY A 365 -9.50 -1.31 11.92
N LYS A 366 -9.86 -1.24 10.64
CA LYS A 366 -10.97 -0.46 10.07
C LYS A 366 -11.91 -1.30 9.21
N GLU A 367 -11.87 -2.62 9.35
CA GLU A 367 -12.69 -3.57 8.59
C GLU A 367 -14.20 -3.45 8.85
N ASN A 368 -14.60 -2.76 9.93
CA ASN A 368 -15.98 -2.42 10.24
C ASN A 368 -16.36 -1.01 9.76
N GLU A 369 -15.46 -0.31 9.07
CA GLU A 369 -15.67 1.04 8.54
C GLU A 369 -15.64 1.07 7.01
N PHE A 370 -14.69 0.37 6.37
CA PHE A 370 -14.55 0.30 4.91
C PHE A 370 -13.89 -1.01 4.45
N GLY A 371 -13.66 -1.16 3.14
CA GLY A 371 -12.91 -2.27 2.54
C GLY A 371 -13.77 -3.45 2.08
N ALA A 372 -15.10 -3.36 2.24
CA ALA A 372 -16.05 -4.30 1.69
C ALA A 372 -17.34 -3.59 1.26
N VAL A 373 -18.06 -4.14 0.28
CA VAL A 373 -19.39 -3.65 -0.10
C VAL A 373 -20.44 -4.38 0.73
N LYS A 374 -20.69 -3.87 1.94
CA LYS A 374 -21.57 -4.47 2.94
C LYS A 374 -22.36 -3.42 3.70
N GLU A 375 -23.57 -3.76 4.11
CA GLU A 375 -24.43 -2.90 4.94
C GLU A 375 -23.69 -2.34 6.17
N GLY A 376 -23.84 -1.04 6.41
CA GLY A 376 -23.24 -0.28 7.51
C GLY A 376 -21.85 0.29 7.22
N LEU A 377 -21.16 -0.23 6.20
CA LEU A 377 -19.83 0.27 5.81
C LEU A 377 -19.93 1.56 4.98
N SER A 378 -18.80 2.27 4.93
CA SER A 378 -18.61 3.45 4.08
C SER A 378 -18.84 3.11 2.60
N ALA A 379 -19.50 4.02 1.89
CA ALA A 379 -19.75 3.92 0.46
C ALA A 379 -18.50 4.32 -0.35
N ASP A 380 -17.46 3.48 -0.26
CA ASP A 380 -16.27 3.52 -1.11
C ASP A 380 -16.40 2.40 -2.16
N ILE A 381 -16.83 2.75 -3.38
CA ILE A 381 -17.30 1.78 -4.39
C ILE A 381 -16.69 2.09 -5.76
N LEU A 382 -16.33 1.02 -6.48
CA LEU A 382 -16.01 1.04 -7.90
C LEU A 382 -17.11 0.31 -8.68
N VAL A 383 -17.53 0.89 -9.80
CA VAL A 383 -18.30 0.19 -10.84
C VAL A 383 -17.40 0.06 -12.06
N VAL A 384 -16.96 -1.17 -12.31
CA VAL A 384 -15.95 -1.50 -13.32
C VAL A 384 -16.61 -2.23 -14.48
N LYS A 385 -16.42 -1.74 -15.69
CA LYS A 385 -16.89 -2.41 -16.90
C LYS A 385 -16.18 -3.75 -17.09
N GLY A 386 -16.96 -4.81 -17.23
CA GLY A 386 -16.44 -6.18 -17.33
C GLY A 386 -16.65 -7.01 -16.07
N ASP A 387 -16.03 -8.19 -16.08
CA ASP A 387 -16.21 -9.25 -15.10
C ASP A 387 -14.88 -9.52 -14.40
N VAL A 388 -14.54 -8.65 -13.44
CA VAL A 388 -13.26 -8.71 -12.71
C VAL A 388 -13.06 -10.06 -12.04
N ALA A 389 -14.14 -10.69 -11.56
CA ALA A 389 -14.11 -11.99 -10.89
C ALA A 389 -13.64 -13.14 -11.81
N ASN A 390 -13.83 -13.02 -13.12
CA ASN A 390 -13.41 -14.01 -14.10
C ASN A 390 -12.17 -13.57 -14.91
N ASN A 391 -11.96 -12.27 -15.08
CA ASN A 391 -10.82 -11.69 -15.77
C ASN A 391 -10.28 -10.49 -14.99
N ILE A 392 -9.20 -10.70 -14.24
CA ILE A 392 -8.59 -9.62 -13.44
C ILE A 392 -8.23 -8.40 -14.31
N ARG A 393 -7.87 -8.60 -15.59
CA ARG A 393 -7.50 -7.54 -16.54
C ARG A 393 -8.64 -6.60 -16.93
N ASP A 394 -9.87 -6.89 -16.53
CA ASP A 394 -10.98 -5.92 -16.68
C ASP A 394 -10.85 -4.76 -15.68
N LEU A 395 -10.12 -4.95 -14.57
CA LEU A 395 -9.86 -3.90 -13.58
C LEU A 395 -8.77 -2.93 -14.08
N THR A 396 -9.15 -1.89 -14.79
CA THR A 396 -8.25 -0.78 -15.11
C THR A 396 -8.87 0.55 -14.70
N PRO A 397 -8.07 1.62 -14.47
CA PRO A 397 -8.62 2.95 -14.21
C PRO A 397 -9.60 3.39 -15.30
N GLU A 398 -9.33 3.08 -16.57
CA GLU A 398 -10.19 3.43 -17.72
C GLU A 398 -11.52 2.70 -17.73
N ASN A 399 -11.57 1.47 -17.22
CA ASN A 399 -12.80 0.68 -17.13
C ASN A 399 -13.65 1.01 -15.89
N MET A 400 -13.17 1.83 -14.96
CA MET A 400 -13.97 2.28 -13.82
C MET A 400 -14.93 3.40 -14.26
N ASP A 401 -16.17 3.05 -14.54
CA ASP A 401 -17.24 4.00 -14.92
C ASP A 401 -17.69 4.86 -13.73
N VAL A 402 -17.61 4.32 -12.51
CA VAL A 402 -17.86 5.07 -11.28
C VAL A 402 -16.74 4.80 -10.30
N ILE A 403 -16.18 5.89 -9.77
CA ILE A 403 -15.41 5.88 -8.52
C ILE A 403 -16.24 6.67 -7.51
N MET A 404 -16.53 6.04 -6.38
CA MET A 404 -17.22 6.67 -5.26
C MET A 404 -16.34 6.58 -4.02
N LYS A 405 -16.17 7.71 -3.32
CA LYS A 405 -15.54 7.77 -2.00
C LYS A 405 -16.50 8.39 -1.01
N GLU A 406 -16.77 7.71 0.09
CA GLU A 406 -17.68 8.18 1.15
C GLU A 406 -19.01 8.72 0.59
N GLY A 407 -19.62 7.99 -0.35
CA GLY A 407 -20.89 8.35 -0.97
C GLY A 407 -20.83 9.40 -2.08
N LYS A 408 -19.68 10.03 -2.29
CA LYS A 408 -19.47 11.05 -3.32
C LYS A 408 -18.86 10.42 -4.57
N ILE A 409 -19.54 10.58 -5.69
CA ILE A 409 -18.99 10.21 -7.00
C ILE A 409 -17.88 11.19 -7.37
N ILE A 410 -16.73 10.66 -7.75
CA ILE A 410 -15.53 11.43 -8.09
C ILE A 410 -15.57 11.81 -9.56
N ASP A 411 -15.35 13.10 -9.84
CA ASP A 411 -15.20 13.62 -11.20
C ASP A 411 -13.72 13.60 -11.62
N ARG A 412 -13.44 13.01 -12.77
CA ARG A 412 -12.11 12.81 -13.35
C ARG A 412 -11.66 13.99 -14.20
N GLY A 413 -12.06 15.20 -13.80
CA GLY A 413 -11.72 16.43 -14.50
C GLY A 413 -10.21 16.71 -14.56
N SER A 414 -9.84 17.83 -15.18
CA SER A 414 -8.46 18.34 -15.09
C SER A 414 -8.19 18.86 -13.68
N PHE A 415 -7.11 18.38 -13.06
CA PHE A 415 -6.58 18.88 -11.78
C PHE A 415 -6.09 20.33 -11.86
#